data_AF-A0A1G1NUF9-F1
#
_entry.id   AF-A0A1G1NUF9-F1
#
_cell.length_a   1.000
_cell.length_b   1.000
_cell.length_c   1.000
_cell.angle_alpha   90.00
_cell.angle_beta   90.00
_cell.angle_gamma   90.00
#
_symmetry.space_group_name_H-M   'P 1'
#
loop_
_entity.id
_entity.type
_entity.pdbx_description
1 polymer ?
#
loop_
_entity_poly.entity_id
_entity_poly.type
_entity_poly.pdbx_seq_one_letter_code
_entity_poly.pdbx_strand_id
1 'polypeptide(L)'
;MLFKDGIITFTATLDIKPEIKLKQYKGIKVERKSSQVTEEEINKTLDFIKKGQGQDKEVTIDDQFAHGLGYPNLEEFKKFLARQMETDKDRQNRIDVENQIVEDLLKQGSFDVPQSLVKKQIERRVADAKKHWRSHRLSEAEITKKEEELRQDKELQAGVQKDIKVYLIFDKIAELENIQVQEGENMPGKVMELLLKEAQWETK
;
A
#
# COMPACT_ATOMS: atom_id res chain seq x y z
N MET A 1 39.34 12.28 8.43
CA MET A 1 40.67 11.65 8.52
C MET A 1 41.52 12.54 9.40
N LEU A 2 41.86 12.11 10.61
CA LEU A 2 42.75 12.85 11.51
C LEU A 2 43.99 12.00 11.70
N PHE A 3 45.13 12.49 11.19
CA PHE A 3 46.42 11.86 11.40
C PHE A 3 47.02 12.40 12.70
N LYS A 4 47.20 11.51 13.69
CA LYS A 4 48.06 11.75 14.85
C LYS A 4 48.85 10.46 15.12
N ASP A 5 50.17 10.59 15.23
CA ASP A 5 51.09 9.57 15.75
C ASP A 5 51.14 8.21 15.01
N GLY A 6 50.99 8.19 13.68
CA GLY A 6 51.15 6.97 12.88
C GLY A 6 50.04 5.92 13.04
N ILE A 7 48.99 6.23 13.82
CA ILE A 7 47.79 5.40 13.96
C ILE A 7 46.70 6.00 13.08
N ILE A 8 46.18 5.20 12.16
CA ILE A 8 45.02 5.60 11.35
C ILE A 8 43.76 5.19 12.09
N THR A 9 43.09 6.18 12.70
CA THR A 9 41.79 5.96 13.32
C THR A 9 40.69 6.17 12.28
N PHE A 10 39.94 5.10 11.99
CA PHE A 10 38.74 5.15 11.17
C PHE A 10 37.51 4.99 12.06
N THR A 11 36.53 5.86 11.87
CA THR A 11 35.20 5.72 12.47
C THR A 11 34.26 5.16 11.39
N ALA A 12 33.82 3.92 11.56
CA ALA A 12 32.77 3.33 10.74
C ALA A 12 31.44 3.39 11.49
N THR A 13 30.43 4.00 10.89
CA THR A 13 29.06 3.99 11.43
C THR A 13 28.36 2.75 10.90
N LEU A 14 28.12 1.77 11.77
CA LEU A 14 27.36 0.56 11.43
C LEU A 14 25.92 0.67 11.93
N ASP A 15 24.97 0.41 11.04
CA ASP A 15 23.55 0.32 11.39
C ASP A 15 23.27 -1.05 12.02
N ILE A 16 22.93 -1.08 13.30
CA ILE A 16 22.57 -2.32 14.01
C ILE A 16 21.07 -2.57 13.82
N LYS A 17 20.70 -3.78 13.36
CA LYS A 17 19.29 -4.20 13.25
C LYS A 17 18.63 -4.15 14.64
N PRO A 18 17.47 -3.49 14.81
CA PRO A 18 16.83 -3.37 16.11
C PRO A 18 16.41 -4.74 16.64
N GLU A 19 16.40 -4.91 17.96
CA GLU A 19 15.82 -6.09 18.60
C GLU A 19 14.29 -6.00 18.53
N ILE A 20 13.66 -6.92 17.79
CA ILE A 20 12.21 -6.94 17.59
C ILE A 20 11.62 -8.10 18.38
N LYS A 21 10.80 -7.78 19.39
CA LYS A 21 10.06 -8.76 20.19
C LYS A 21 8.62 -8.83 19.69
N LEU A 22 8.26 -9.95 19.06
CA LEU A 22 6.89 -10.22 18.61
C LEU A 22 6.25 -11.21 19.59
N LYS A 23 5.12 -10.83 20.19
CA LYS A 23 4.42 -11.68 21.15
C LYS A 23 3.50 -12.69 20.45
N GLN A 24 2.66 -12.23 19.52
CA GLN A 24 1.63 -13.06 18.87
C GLN A 24 1.38 -12.59 17.42
N TYR A 25 2.17 -13.07 16.46
CA TYR A 25 1.96 -12.72 15.04
C TYR A 25 1.08 -13.73 14.28
N LYS A 26 0.80 -14.90 14.86
CA LYS A 26 -0.13 -15.91 14.31
C LYS A 26 -1.53 -15.74 14.93
N GLY A 27 -2.58 -16.18 14.25
CA GLY A 27 -3.93 -16.10 14.79
C GLY A 27 -4.47 -14.67 14.89
N ILE A 28 -3.92 -13.73 14.14
CA ILE A 28 -4.43 -12.35 14.09
C ILE A 28 -5.86 -12.41 13.57
N LYS A 29 -6.77 -11.73 14.28
CA LYS A 29 -8.17 -11.63 13.87
C LYS A 29 -8.30 -10.72 12.68
N VAL A 30 -8.99 -11.20 11.65
CA VAL A 30 -9.28 -10.42 10.44
C VAL A 30 -10.76 -10.54 10.09
N GLU A 31 -11.35 -9.40 9.77
CA GLU A 31 -12.71 -9.29 9.32
C GLU A 31 -12.75 -9.12 7.80
N ARG A 32 -13.50 -9.98 7.12
CA ARG A 32 -13.84 -9.84 5.70
C ARG A 32 -15.32 -9.49 5.57
N LYS A 33 -15.62 -8.37 4.89
CA LYS A 33 -16.99 -7.94 4.61
C LYS A 33 -17.57 -8.73 3.43
N SER A 34 -18.88 -8.90 3.38
CA SER A 34 -19.57 -9.44 2.21
C SER A 34 -19.28 -8.62 0.93
N SER A 35 -18.94 -9.32 -0.14
CA SER A 35 -18.78 -8.73 -1.48
C SER A 35 -20.09 -8.70 -2.26
N GLN A 36 -21.18 -9.25 -1.72
CA GLN A 36 -22.48 -9.26 -2.38
C GLN A 36 -22.94 -7.84 -2.71
N VAL A 37 -23.40 -7.65 -3.94
CA VAL A 37 -23.94 -6.37 -4.41
C VAL A 37 -25.46 -6.45 -4.43
N THR A 38 -26.09 -5.48 -3.78
CA THR A 38 -27.55 -5.37 -3.71
C THR A 38 -28.09 -4.60 -4.91
N GLU A 39 -29.37 -4.81 -5.23
CA GLU A 39 -30.04 -4.05 -6.29
C GLU A 39 -30.06 -2.53 -5.99
N GLU A 40 -30.14 -2.15 -4.71
CA GLU A 40 -30.07 -0.75 -4.28
C GLU A 40 -28.71 -0.12 -4.65
N GLU A 41 -27.60 -0.84 -4.44
CA GLU A 41 -26.26 -0.38 -4.80
C GLU A 41 -26.10 -0.25 -6.33
N ILE A 42 -26.66 -1.20 -7.09
CA ILE A 42 -26.67 -1.14 -8.56
C ILE A 42 -27.44 0.11 -9.01
N ASN A 43 -28.63 0.34 -8.48
CA ASN A 43 -29.47 1.49 -8.84
C ASN A 43 -28.79 2.83 -8.47
N LYS A 44 -28.16 2.92 -7.29
CA LYS A 44 -27.36 4.11 -6.91
C LYS A 44 -26.20 4.37 -7.87
N THR A 45 -25.53 3.32 -8.32
CA THR A 45 -24.43 3.44 -9.28
C THR A 45 -24.94 3.89 -10.65
N LEU A 46 -26.07 3.35 -11.09
CA LEU A 46 -26.76 3.79 -12.31
C LEU A 46 -27.17 5.27 -12.23
N ASP A 47 -27.71 5.72 -11.09
CA ASP A 47 -28.03 7.13 -10.87
C ASP A 47 -26.80 8.05 -10.93
N PHE A 48 -25.65 7.57 -10.41
CA PHE A 48 -24.40 8.31 -10.50
C PHE A 48 -23.91 8.42 -11.96
N ILE A 49 -23.98 7.33 -12.72
CA ILE A 49 -23.63 7.33 -14.15
C ILE A 49 -24.53 8.31 -14.92
N LYS A 50 -25.84 8.32 -14.65
CA LYS A 50 -26.79 9.26 -15.24
C LYS A 50 -26.44 10.72 -14.93
N LYS A 51 -26.06 11.03 -13.68
CA LYS A 51 -25.63 12.39 -13.28
C LYS A 51 -24.30 12.81 -13.93
N GLY A 52 -23.40 11.86 -14.19
CA GLY A 52 -22.09 12.11 -14.79
C GLY A 52 -22.10 12.44 -16.29
N GLN A 53 -23.19 12.11 -17.02
CA GLN A 53 -23.28 12.31 -18.47
C GLN A 53 -23.77 13.71 -18.92
N GLY A 54 -23.89 14.67 -18.00
CA GLY A 54 -24.19 16.07 -18.31
C GLY A 54 -25.66 16.47 -18.09
N GLN A 55 -25.87 17.70 -17.59
CA GLN A 55 -27.13 18.18 -17.00
C GLN A 55 -28.27 18.50 -17.98
N ASP A 56 -28.08 18.40 -19.30
CA ASP A 56 -29.05 18.93 -20.29
C ASP A 56 -29.84 17.88 -21.07
N LYS A 57 -29.63 16.58 -20.82
CA LYS A 57 -30.50 15.53 -21.36
C LYS A 57 -31.00 14.66 -20.23
N GLU A 58 -32.31 14.50 -20.17
CA GLU A 58 -32.97 13.52 -19.33
C GLU A 58 -32.56 12.12 -19.83
N VAL A 59 -31.42 11.62 -19.37
CA VAL A 59 -30.94 10.29 -19.77
C VAL A 59 -31.86 9.26 -19.09
N THR A 60 -32.63 8.53 -19.89
CA THR A 60 -33.34 7.35 -19.44
C THR A 60 -32.35 6.19 -19.40
N ILE A 61 -32.33 5.44 -18.29
CA ILE A 61 -31.52 4.24 -18.16
C ILE A 61 -32.41 3.08 -18.57
N ASP A 62 -32.38 2.75 -19.85
CA ASP A 62 -33.18 1.71 -20.50
C ASP A 62 -32.29 0.83 -21.41
N ASP A 63 -32.90 -0.03 -22.22
CA ASP A 63 -32.17 -0.89 -23.16
C ASP A 63 -31.42 -0.08 -24.22
N GLN A 64 -31.92 1.10 -24.60
CA GLN A 64 -31.29 1.97 -25.58
C GLN A 64 -30.00 2.59 -25.03
N PHE A 65 -30.02 2.96 -23.76
CA PHE A 65 -28.82 3.35 -23.02
C PHE A 65 -27.79 2.21 -22.97
N ALA A 66 -28.24 1.00 -22.62
CA ALA A 66 -27.38 -0.17 -22.56
C ALA A 66 -26.74 -0.51 -23.91
N HIS A 67 -27.50 -0.40 -25.01
CA HIS A 67 -26.99 -0.54 -26.38
C HIS A 67 -25.87 0.45 -26.69
N GLY A 68 -26.02 1.71 -26.27
CA GLY A 68 -24.98 2.74 -26.44
C GLY A 68 -23.67 2.40 -25.74
N LEU A 69 -23.71 1.57 -24.70
CA LEU A 69 -22.55 1.05 -23.98
C LEU A 69 -22.07 -0.32 -24.50
N GLY A 70 -22.72 -0.87 -25.54
CA GLY A 70 -22.37 -2.15 -26.14
C GLY A 70 -23.04 -3.37 -25.51
N TYR A 71 -24.08 -3.19 -24.69
CA TYR A 71 -24.84 -4.29 -24.07
C TYR A 71 -26.19 -4.52 -24.76
N PRO A 72 -26.67 -5.78 -24.87
CA PRO A 72 -27.93 -6.08 -25.56
C PRO A 72 -29.20 -5.52 -24.91
N ASN A 73 -29.16 -5.21 -23.61
CA ASN A 73 -30.27 -4.65 -22.85
C ASN A 73 -29.78 -4.21 -21.46
N LEU A 74 -30.65 -3.54 -20.70
CA LEU A 74 -30.35 -3.03 -19.38
C LEU A 74 -30.07 -4.14 -18.36
N GLU A 75 -30.71 -5.30 -18.49
CA GLU A 75 -30.50 -6.44 -17.58
C GLU A 75 -29.07 -6.97 -17.68
N GLU A 76 -28.56 -7.18 -18.90
CA GLU A 76 -27.18 -7.61 -19.14
C GLU A 76 -26.17 -6.56 -18.67
N PHE A 77 -26.47 -5.28 -18.87
CA PHE A 77 -25.64 -4.20 -18.33
C PHE A 77 -25.62 -4.21 -16.79
N LYS A 78 -26.78 -4.38 -16.13
CA LYS A 78 -26.88 -4.49 -14.66
C LYS A 78 -26.10 -5.71 -14.12
N LYS A 79 -26.16 -6.86 -14.80
CA LYS A 79 -25.37 -8.05 -14.43
C LYS A 79 -23.87 -7.79 -14.53
N PHE A 80 -23.42 -7.15 -15.61
CA PHE A 80 -22.02 -6.74 -15.74
C PHE A 80 -21.61 -5.78 -14.61
N LEU A 81 -22.43 -4.76 -14.36
CA LEU A 81 -22.16 -3.76 -13.32
C LEU A 81 -22.07 -4.41 -11.93
N ALA A 82 -22.98 -5.33 -11.61
CA ALA A 82 -22.95 -6.10 -10.37
C ALA A 82 -21.62 -6.87 -10.23
N ARG A 83 -21.21 -7.63 -11.26
CA ARG A 83 -19.94 -8.38 -11.24
C ARG A 83 -18.72 -7.47 -11.08
N GLN A 84 -18.73 -6.32 -11.73
CA GLN A 84 -17.67 -5.32 -11.60
C GLN A 84 -17.59 -4.81 -10.16
N MET A 85 -18.73 -4.45 -9.57
CA MET A 85 -18.82 -3.97 -8.19
C MET A 85 -18.42 -5.06 -7.18
N GLU A 86 -18.81 -6.32 -7.40
CA GLU A 86 -18.39 -7.46 -6.57
C GLU A 86 -16.86 -7.63 -6.62
N THR A 87 -16.28 -7.55 -7.81
CA THR A 87 -14.82 -7.64 -8.02
C THR A 87 -14.08 -6.51 -7.31
N ASP A 88 -14.62 -5.29 -7.35
CA ASP A 88 -14.03 -4.13 -6.67
C ASP A 88 -14.16 -4.26 -5.15
N LYS A 89 -15.31 -4.74 -4.65
CA LYS A 89 -15.49 -5.08 -3.22
C LYS A 89 -14.52 -6.18 -2.77
N ASP A 90 -14.32 -7.23 -3.55
CA ASP A 90 -13.37 -8.30 -3.25
C ASP A 90 -11.93 -7.80 -3.20
N ARG A 91 -11.54 -6.92 -4.13
CA ARG A 91 -10.23 -6.27 -4.12
C ARG A 91 -10.05 -5.41 -2.88
N GLN A 92 -11.05 -4.59 -2.56
CA GLN A 92 -11.00 -3.75 -1.37
C GLN A 92 -10.95 -4.58 -0.08
N ASN A 93 -11.73 -5.65 0.00
CA ASN A 93 -11.70 -6.59 1.11
C ASN A 93 -10.31 -7.20 1.30
N ARG A 94 -9.63 -7.57 0.21
CA ARG A 94 -8.26 -8.09 0.30
C ARG A 94 -7.31 -7.05 0.91
N ILE A 95 -7.39 -5.80 0.46
CA ILE A 95 -6.58 -4.69 0.98
C ILE A 95 -6.91 -4.43 2.46
N ASP A 96 -8.20 -4.38 2.82
CA ASP A 96 -8.67 -4.16 4.18
C ASP A 96 -8.15 -5.26 5.13
N VAL A 97 -8.19 -6.53 4.70
CA VAL A 97 -7.67 -7.66 5.50
C VAL A 97 -6.16 -7.58 5.69
N GLU A 98 -5.41 -7.29 4.62
CA GLU A 98 -3.94 -7.13 4.72
C GLU A 98 -3.57 -5.96 5.65
N ASN A 99 -4.32 -4.85 5.57
CA ASN A 99 -4.14 -3.69 6.44
C ASN A 99 -4.42 -4.04 7.91
N GLN A 100 -5.46 -4.81 8.21
CA GLN A 100 -5.77 -5.26 9.58
C GLN A 100 -4.58 -6.04 10.19
N ILE A 101 -3.98 -6.95 9.42
CA ILE A 101 -2.79 -7.71 9.86
C ILE A 101 -1.62 -6.77 10.13
N VAL A 102 -1.32 -5.87 9.19
CA VAL A 102 -0.21 -4.90 9.34
C VAL A 102 -0.42 -4.00 10.55
N GLU A 103 -1.63 -3.51 10.77
CA GLU A 103 -1.96 -2.66 11.91
C GLU A 103 -1.80 -3.39 13.24
N ASP A 104 -2.23 -4.65 13.33
CA ASP A 104 -2.06 -5.44 14.54
C ASP A 104 -0.57 -5.69 14.84
N LEU A 105 0.21 -6.08 13.83
CA LEU A 105 1.66 -6.25 13.97
C LEU A 105 2.37 -4.97 14.43
N LEU A 106 1.96 -3.81 13.89
CA LEU A 106 2.53 -2.52 14.27
C LEU A 106 2.22 -2.14 15.73
N LYS A 107 1.07 -2.58 16.28
CA LYS A 107 0.72 -2.38 17.69
C LYS A 107 1.56 -3.25 18.63
N GLN A 108 1.98 -4.43 18.18
CA GLN A 108 2.78 -5.35 18.99
C GLN A 108 4.27 -4.98 19.03
N GLY A 109 4.81 -4.44 17.93
CA GLY A 109 6.23 -4.10 17.80
C GLY A 109 6.57 -2.70 18.35
N SER A 110 7.03 -2.61 19.60
CA SER A 110 7.68 -1.39 20.11
C SER A 110 9.19 -1.46 19.86
N PHE A 111 9.65 -0.82 18.79
CA PHE A 111 11.08 -0.61 18.55
C PHE A 111 11.26 0.67 17.74
N ASP A 112 12.40 1.30 17.91
CA ASP A 112 12.77 2.48 17.15
C ASP A 112 13.32 2.08 15.78
N VAL A 113 12.78 2.70 14.75
CA VAL A 113 13.25 2.50 13.38
C VAL A 113 14.59 3.21 13.21
N PRO A 114 15.65 2.52 12.73
CA PRO A 114 16.94 3.16 12.49
C PRO A 114 16.82 4.34 11.52
N GLN A 115 17.20 5.54 11.99
CA GLN A 115 17.09 6.79 11.22
C GLN A 115 17.93 6.78 9.94
N SER A 116 19.01 6.01 9.92
CA SER A 116 19.83 5.78 8.74
C SER A 116 19.07 5.07 7.62
N LEU A 117 18.21 4.09 7.95
CA LEU A 117 17.34 3.42 6.98
C LEU A 117 16.27 4.37 6.46
N VAL A 118 15.67 5.16 7.35
CA VAL A 118 14.68 6.20 6.99
C VAL A 118 15.30 7.18 6.00
N LYS A 119 16.48 7.73 6.33
CA LYS A 119 17.22 8.65 5.48
C LYS A 119 17.55 8.03 4.12
N LYS A 120 18.10 6.81 4.09
CA LYS A 120 18.42 6.09 2.83
C LYS A 120 17.18 5.94 1.93
N GLN A 121 16.03 5.61 2.52
CA GLN A 121 14.79 5.44 1.76
C GLN A 121 14.22 6.77 1.26
N ILE A 122 14.30 7.84 2.06
CA ILE A 122 13.95 9.20 1.62
C ILE A 122 14.85 9.64 0.47
N GLU A 123 16.17 9.46 0.57
CA GLU A 123 17.09 9.82 -0.52
C GLU A 123 16.79 9.08 -1.82
N ARG A 124 16.36 7.81 -1.75
CA ARG A 124 15.89 7.08 -2.94
C ARG A 124 14.65 7.74 -3.56
N ARG A 125 13.64 8.06 -2.74
CA ARG A 125 12.41 8.75 -3.21
C ARG A 125 12.72 10.13 -3.81
N VAL A 126 13.60 10.89 -3.15
CA VAL A 126 14.09 12.19 -3.64
C VAL A 126 14.82 12.02 -4.98
N ALA A 127 15.70 11.01 -5.11
CA ALA A 127 16.42 10.76 -6.35
C ALA A 127 15.47 10.45 -7.52
N ASP A 128 14.42 9.66 -7.29
CA ASP A 128 13.43 9.34 -8.32
C ASP A 128 12.54 10.53 -8.66
N ALA A 129 12.13 11.32 -7.67
CA ALA A 129 11.41 12.59 -7.89
C ALA A 129 12.25 13.57 -8.72
N LYS A 130 13.56 13.69 -8.45
CA LYS A 130 14.47 14.55 -9.22
C LYS A 130 14.56 14.12 -10.69
N LYS A 131 14.62 12.82 -10.98
CA LYS A 131 14.60 12.32 -12.37
C LYS A 131 13.32 12.76 -13.08
N HIS A 132 12.18 12.63 -12.40
CA HIS A 132 10.88 13.06 -12.93
C HIS A 132 10.79 14.59 -13.12
N TRP A 133 11.28 15.40 -12.19
CA TRP A 133 11.26 16.87 -12.35
C TRP A 133 12.16 17.36 -13.48
N ARG A 134 13.33 16.74 -13.66
CA ARG A 134 14.21 17.05 -14.79
C ARG A 134 13.57 16.70 -16.12
N SER A 135 12.81 15.60 -16.21
CA SER A 135 12.08 15.28 -17.44
C SER A 135 10.97 16.29 -17.75
N HIS A 136 10.45 16.97 -16.74
CA HIS A 136 9.48 18.08 -16.87
C HIS A 136 10.14 19.45 -17.05
N ARG A 137 11.47 19.50 -17.29
CA ARG A 137 12.25 20.71 -17.58
C ARG A 137 12.23 21.78 -16.47
N LEU A 138 12.08 21.38 -15.21
CA LEU A 138 12.27 22.30 -14.08
C LEU A 138 13.72 22.79 -14.02
N SER A 139 13.93 24.01 -13.56
CA SER A 139 15.28 24.55 -13.34
C SER A 139 15.95 23.89 -12.12
N GLU A 140 17.29 23.89 -12.08
CA GLU A 140 18.03 23.31 -10.94
C GLU A 140 17.74 24.04 -9.61
N ALA A 141 17.42 25.35 -9.66
CA ALA A 141 17.01 26.12 -8.48
C ALA A 141 15.65 25.63 -7.93
N GLU A 142 14.67 25.40 -8.81
CA GLU A 142 13.36 24.86 -8.41
C GLU A 142 13.48 23.41 -7.91
N ILE A 143 14.31 22.59 -8.56
CA ILE A 143 14.57 21.21 -8.14
C ILE A 143 15.18 21.18 -6.73
N THR A 144 16.16 22.04 -6.45
CA THR A 144 16.80 22.12 -5.13
C THR A 144 15.79 22.51 -4.05
N LYS A 145 14.91 23.48 -4.34
CA LYS A 145 13.85 23.89 -3.41
C LYS A 145 12.88 22.74 -3.13
N LYS A 146 12.38 22.08 -4.18
CA LYS A 146 11.44 20.95 -4.05
C LYS A 146 12.06 19.74 -3.36
N GLU A 147 13.35 19.49 -3.58
CA GLU A 147 14.10 18.45 -2.89
C GLU A 147 14.12 18.68 -1.37
N GLU A 148 14.38 19.91 -0.93
CA GLU A 148 14.38 20.24 0.49
C GLU A 148 12.98 20.15 1.10
N GLU A 149 11.96 20.67 0.41
CA GLU A 149 10.55 20.54 0.80
C GLU A 149 10.17 19.06 0.97
N LEU A 150 10.54 18.20 0.01
CA LEU A 150 10.24 16.78 0.03
C LEU A 150 10.97 16.05 1.17
N ARG A 151 12.23 16.41 1.47
CA ARG A 151 12.97 15.84 2.60
C ARG A 151 12.34 16.18 3.95
N GLN A 152 11.79 17.38 4.09
CA GLN A 152 11.18 17.87 5.33
C GLN A 152 9.69 17.51 5.46
N ASP A 153 9.12 16.89 4.43
CA ASP A 153 7.73 16.46 4.42
C ASP A 153 7.49 15.43 5.54
N LYS A 154 6.69 15.83 6.54
CA LYS A 154 6.38 15.02 7.71
C LYS A 154 5.55 13.78 7.36
N GLU A 155 4.66 13.90 6.38
CA GLU A 155 3.82 12.77 5.95
C GLU A 155 4.66 11.74 5.20
N LEU A 156 5.59 12.19 4.35
CA LEU A 156 6.56 11.34 3.69
C LEU A 156 7.44 10.60 4.71
N GLN A 157 7.99 11.34 5.69
CA GLN A 157 8.84 10.75 6.73
C GLN A 157 8.07 9.71 7.55
N ALA A 158 6.85 10.03 7.97
CA ALA A 158 6.00 9.11 8.72
C ALA A 158 5.64 7.87 7.89
N GLY A 159 5.32 8.03 6.61
CA GLY A 159 5.07 6.93 5.68
C GLY A 159 6.28 6.03 5.50
N VAL A 160 7.46 6.61 5.24
CA VAL A 160 8.72 5.85 5.11
C VAL A 160 9.05 5.11 6.41
N GLN A 161 8.86 5.76 7.56
CA GLN A 161 9.11 5.13 8.85
C GLN A 161 8.16 3.94 9.08
N LYS A 162 6.87 4.09 8.74
CA LYS A 162 5.89 2.99 8.80
C LYS A 162 6.29 1.84 7.88
N ASP A 163 6.63 2.13 6.62
CA ASP A 163 7.02 1.11 5.62
C ASP A 163 8.25 0.30 6.09
N ILE A 164 9.29 0.98 6.59
CA ILE A 164 10.49 0.31 7.11
C ILE A 164 10.15 -0.49 8.36
N LYS A 165 9.30 0.02 9.24
CA LYS A 165 8.86 -0.70 10.43
C LYS A 165 8.16 -2.00 10.07
N VAL A 166 7.22 -1.96 9.12
CA VAL A 166 6.53 -3.15 8.60
C VAL A 166 7.52 -4.12 7.99
N TYR A 167 8.43 -3.63 7.14
CA TYR A 167 9.46 -4.45 6.51
C TYR A 167 10.32 -5.19 7.55
N LEU A 168 10.78 -4.49 8.59
CA LEU A 168 11.62 -5.09 9.64
C LEU A 168 10.86 -6.13 10.48
N ILE A 169 9.55 -5.92 10.71
CA ILE A 169 8.70 -6.92 11.37
C ILE A 169 8.56 -8.15 10.47
N PHE A 170 8.29 -7.96 9.17
CA PHE A 170 8.14 -9.06 8.23
C PHE A 170 9.44 -9.85 8.09
N ASP A 171 10.57 -9.16 7.99
CA ASP A 171 11.91 -9.75 7.98
C ASP A 171 12.16 -10.57 9.25
N LYS A 172 11.72 -10.09 10.42
CA LYS A 172 11.81 -10.87 11.65
C LYS A 172 10.93 -12.13 11.64
N ILE A 173 9.72 -12.04 11.10
CA ILE A 173 8.81 -13.20 10.99
C ILE A 173 9.40 -14.21 10.01
N ALA A 174 9.93 -13.76 8.87
CA ALA A 174 10.61 -14.62 7.91
C ALA A 174 11.79 -15.39 8.53
N GLU A 175 12.59 -14.73 9.38
CA GLU A 175 13.64 -15.41 10.15
C GLU A 175 13.07 -16.47 11.12
N LEU A 176 12.04 -16.14 11.89
CA LEU A 176 11.45 -17.04 12.88
C LEU A 176 10.82 -18.28 12.24
N GLU A 177 10.23 -18.11 11.06
CA GLU A 177 9.53 -19.16 10.31
C GLU A 177 10.43 -19.84 9.26
N ASN A 178 11.70 -19.43 9.17
CA ASN A 178 12.67 -19.93 8.18
C ASN A 178 12.13 -19.86 6.74
N ILE A 179 11.49 -18.75 6.37
CA ILE A 179 10.90 -18.56 5.04
C ILE A 179 12.03 -18.40 4.01
N GLN A 180 12.02 -19.28 3.02
CA GLN A 180 12.89 -19.19 1.85
C GLN A 180 12.18 -18.44 0.73
N VAL A 181 12.87 -17.48 0.11
CA VAL A 181 12.34 -16.69 -1.01
C VAL A 181 13.00 -17.17 -2.29
N GLN A 182 12.18 -17.66 -3.22
CA GLN A 182 12.66 -18.14 -4.52
C GLN A 182 12.83 -16.99 -5.52
N GLU A 183 13.47 -17.28 -6.65
CA GLU A 183 13.61 -16.32 -7.74
C GLU A 183 12.23 -15.87 -8.24
N GLY A 184 12.03 -14.55 -8.35
CA GLY A 184 10.74 -13.95 -8.73
C GLY A 184 9.76 -13.73 -7.58
N GLU A 185 10.03 -14.27 -6.38
CA GLU A 185 9.24 -13.99 -5.18
C GLU A 185 9.78 -12.78 -4.40
N ASN A 186 8.95 -12.18 -3.55
CA ASN A 186 9.38 -11.19 -2.58
C ASN A 186 9.05 -11.63 -1.15
N MET A 187 9.98 -11.38 -0.21
CA MET A 187 9.84 -11.76 1.20
C MET A 187 8.53 -11.26 1.82
N PRO A 188 8.12 -9.97 1.62
CA PRO A 188 6.90 -9.48 2.24
C PRO A 188 5.63 -10.24 1.83
N GLY A 189 5.54 -10.61 0.55
CA GLY A 189 4.42 -11.39 0.02
C GLY A 189 4.34 -12.79 0.65
N LYS A 190 5.48 -13.46 0.84
CA LYS A 190 5.52 -14.80 1.49
C LYS A 190 5.13 -14.74 2.96
N VAL A 191 5.59 -13.72 3.67
CA VAL A 191 5.20 -13.48 5.07
C VAL A 191 3.71 -13.18 5.15
N MET A 192 3.18 -12.31 4.29
CA MET A 192 1.74 -12.02 4.25
C MET A 192 0.92 -13.26 3.93
N GLU A 193 1.34 -14.09 2.98
CA GLU A 193 0.70 -15.36 2.65
C GLU A 193 0.62 -16.29 3.87
N LEU A 194 1.71 -16.42 4.62
CA LEU A 194 1.73 -17.19 5.87
C LEU A 194 0.76 -16.61 6.91
N LEU A 195 0.80 -15.30 7.13
CA LEU A 195 -0.04 -14.63 8.12
C LEU A 195 -1.53 -14.78 7.79
N LEU A 196 -1.90 -14.71 6.51
CA LEU A 196 -3.28 -14.95 6.05
C LEU A 196 -3.72 -16.39 6.29
N LYS A 197 -2.83 -17.38 6.08
CA LYS A 197 -3.12 -18.80 6.36
C LYS A 197 -3.35 -19.05 7.86
N GLU A 198 -2.61 -18.35 8.70
CA GLU A 198 -2.68 -18.48 10.16
C GLU A 198 -3.71 -17.53 10.81
N ALA A 199 -4.43 -16.71 10.04
CA ALA A 199 -5.36 -15.72 10.56
C ALA A 199 -6.67 -16.34 11.09
N GLN A 200 -7.29 -15.69 12.07
CA GLN A 200 -8.63 -16.03 12.56
C GLN A 200 -9.67 -15.24 11.75
N TRP A 201 -10.38 -15.92 10.87
CA TRP A 201 -11.32 -15.31 9.94
C TRP A 201 -12.70 -15.12 10.57
N GLU A 202 -13.15 -13.87 10.66
CA GLU A 202 -14.53 -13.51 10.98
C GLU A 202 -15.22 -13.03 9.68
N THR A 203 -16.32 -13.68 9.31
CA THR A 203 -17.10 -13.30 8.12
C THR A 203 -18.29 -12.44 8.57
N LYS A 204 -18.42 -11.24 8.00
CA LYS A 204 -19.53 -10.31 8.26
C LYS A 204 -20.33 -10.03 6.99
#